data_AF-A0A497PGC4-F1
#
_entry.id   AF-A0A497PGC4-F1
#
_cell.length_a   1.000
_cell.length_b   1.000
_cell.length_c   1.000
_cell.angle_alpha   90.00
_cell.angle_beta   90.00
_cell.angle_gamma   90.00
#
_symmetry.space_group_name_H-M   'P 1'
#
loop_
_entity.id
_entity.type
_entity.pdbx_description
1 polymer ?
#
loop_
_entity_poly.entity_id
_entity_poly.type
_entity_poly.pdbx_seq_one_letter_code
_entity_poly.pdbx_strand_id
1 'polypeptide(L)'
;MILDTALALLEGVPLCDRCLGRQFAWLSTDSSNPERGRSIKLLMSMAAEQNIKSGNGDWGKRVLAVLAGHGMFEPARKLTEKYAVEYEQYGKCRLCTLNGRSIFEIIPDIVERAAQELETIEFSTFLAGSRPNPRLADMEDELRANYHILYGETLKSDFNREFGKQLRARLGKTPEFQHPDVVVIYDMVADKIQLQISPIFVYGRYRKLQRGIPQSRWDCKACGGKGCEKCGWTGRRYPDSIAEYVGEPMMEAARGTQYKFHAAGREDIDALMLGNGRPFVVEISQPKVRTLDLEAVA
;
A
#
# COMPACT_ATOMS: atom_id res chain seq x y z
N MET A 1 29.31 -18.45 -3.91
CA MET A 1 28.33 -17.64 -4.68
C MET A 1 27.50 -16.74 -3.76
N ILE A 2 26.56 -17.24 -2.95
CA ILE A 2 25.74 -16.38 -2.05
C ILE A 2 26.58 -15.70 -0.96
N LEU A 3 27.46 -16.46 -0.28
CA LEU A 3 28.28 -15.93 0.81
C LEU A 3 29.31 -14.91 0.31
N ASP A 4 29.86 -15.11 -0.89
CA ASP A 4 30.81 -14.18 -1.49
C ASP A 4 30.13 -12.86 -1.86
N THR A 5 28.94 -12.91 -2.48
CA THR A 5 28.14 -11.71 -2.75
C THR A 5 27.70 -11.02 -1.47
N ALA A 6 27.29 -11.77 -0.45
CA ALA A 6 26.92 -11.22 0.86
C ALA A 6 28.12 -10.55 1.57
N LEU A 7 29.31 -11.13 1.47
CA LEU A 7 30.54 -10.53 1.98
C LEU A 7 30.86 -9.24 1.23
N ALA A 8 30.85 -9.25 -0.10
CA ALA A 8 31.12 -8.06 -0.91
C ALA A 8 30.13 -6.93 -0.61
N LEU A 9 28.85 -7.26 -0.42
CA LEU A 9 27.80 -6.32 0.00
C LEU A 9 28.12 -5.69 1.35
N LEU A 10 28.41 -6.53 2.35
CA LEU A 10 28.70 -6.08 3.69
C LEU A 10 30.05 -5.36 3.77
N GLU A 11 30.98 -5.56 2.85
CA GLU A 11 32.22 -4.78 2.79
C GLU A 11 31.97 -3.35 2.32
N GLY A 12 31.04 -3.14 1.39
CA GLY A 12 30.74 -1.80 0.89
C GLY A 12 29.72 -1.03 1.72
N VAL A 13 28.76 -1.72 2.36
CA VAL A 13 27.59 -1.07 2.95
C VAL A 13 27.13 -1.72 4.26
N PRO A 14 26.81 -0.95 5.32
CA PRO A 14 26.24 -1.49 6.54
C PRO A 14 24.78 -1.91 6.34
N LEU A 15 24.50 -3.21 6.55
CA LEU A 15 23.19 -3.82 6.32
C LEU A 15 22.71 -4.64 7.52
N CYS A 16 21.50 -4.34 8.00
CA CYS A 16 20.82 -5.18 9.00
C CYS A 16 20.37 -6.52 8.39
N ASP A 17 19.96 -7.46 9.25
CA ASP A 17 19.52 -8.80 8.82
C ASP A 17 18.41 -8.72 7.77
N ARG A 18 17.40 -7.86 7.98
CA ARG A 18 16.31 -7.67 7.01
C ARG A 18 16.80 -7.18 5.65
N CYS A 19 17.65 -6.16 5.62
CA CYS A 19 18.08 -5.55 4.35
C CYS A 19 19.04 -6.44 3.57
N LEU A 20 19.90 -7.20 4.26
CA LEU A 20 20.72 -8.23 3.63
C LEU A 20 19.84 -9.36 3.08
N GLY A 21 18.92 -9.89 3.89
CA GLY A 21 18.02 -10.97 3.46
C GLY A 21 17.09 -10.55 2.31
N ARG A 22 16.73 -9.27 2.23
CA ARG A 22 15.94 -8.70 1.12
C ARG A 22 16.68 -8.75 -0.22
N GLN A 23 18.02 -8.73 -0.21
CA GLN A 23 18.81 -8.87 -1.44
C GLN A 23 18.77 -10.29 -2.03
N PHE A 24 18.30 -11.27 -1.26
CA PHE A 24 18.19 -12.67 -1.66
C PHE A 24 16.75 -13.18 -1.51
N ALA A 25 15.75 -12.30 -1.54
CA ALA A 25 14.37 -12.60 -1.21
C ALA A 25 13.70 -13.67 -2.08
N TRP A 26 14.14 -13.85 -3.32
CA TRP A 26 13.62 -14.86 -4.24
C TRP A 26 14.31 -16.23 -4.08
N LEU A 27 15.26 -16.36 -3.15
CA LEU A 27 15.90 -17.62 -2.79
C LEU A 27 15.32 -18.14 -1.47
N SER A 28 14.99 -19.44 -1.43
CA SER A 28 14.30 -20.06 -0.28
C SER A 28 13.00 -19.31 0.06
N THR A 29 12.06 -19.39 -0.88
CA THR A 29 10.70 -18.86 -0.73
C THR A 29 10.05 -19.47 0.52
N ASP A 30 9.27 -18.68 1.27
CA ASP A 30 8.68 -19.01 2.59
C ASP A 30 9.56 -18.76 3.84
N SER A 31 10.68 -18.05 3.69
CA SER A 31 11.44 -17.47 4.81
C SER A 31 11.34 -15.94 4.85
N SER A 32 11.37 -15.36 6.05
CA SER A 32 11.35 -13.90 6.17
C SER A 32 12.72 -13.29 5.86
N ASN A 33 12.74 -12.03 5.40
CA ASN A 33 14.00 -11.32 5.15
C ASN A 33 14.91 -11.22 6.38
N PRO A 34 14.41 -10.91 7.61
CA PRO A 34 15.23 -10.97 8.81
C PRO A 34 15.87 -12.34 9.04
N GLU A 35 15.10 -13.44 8.92
CA GLU A 35 15.63 -14.80 9.12
C GLU A 35 16.67 -15.17 8.06
N ARG A 36 16.42 -14.81 6.80
CA ARG A 36 17.35 -15.09 5.69
C ARG A 36 18.68 -14.38 5.88
N GLY A 37 18.66 -13.08 6.15
CA GLY A 37 19.90 -12.32 6.34
C GLY A 37 20.64 -12.74 7.61
N ARG A 38 19.91 -13.06 8.69
CA ARG A 38 20.52 -13.62 9.90
C ARG A 38 21.20 -14.96 9.64
N SER A 39 20.56 -15.85 8.88
CA SER A 39 21.10 -17.16 8.50
C SER A 39 22.37 -17.02 7.66
N ILE A 40 22.38 -16.10 6.69
CA ILE A 40 23.58 -15.81 5.87
C ILE A 40 24.73 -15.35 6.76
N LYS A 41 24.49 -14.39 7.66
CA LYS A 41 25.52 -13.88 8.58
C LYS A 41 26.02 -14.94 9.56
N LEU A 42 25.14 -15.80 10.06
CA LEU A 42 25.51 -16.92 10.92
C LEU A 42 26.44 -17.88 10.19
N LEU A 43 26.11 -18.28 8.96
CA LEU A 43 26.93 -19.19 8.17
C LEU A 43 28.31 -18.58 7.84
N MET A 44 28.35 -17.29 7.47
CA MET A 44 29.61 -16.56 7.28
C MET A 44 30.43 -16.53 8.56
N SER A 45 29.81 -16.29 9.72
CA SER A 45 30.48 -16.28 11.02
C SER A 45 31.08 -17.64 11.38
N MET A 46 30.35 -18.74 11.11
CA MET A 46 30.82 -20.10 11.33
C MET A 46 32.00 -20.44 10.40
N ALA A 47 31.89 -20.10 9.12
CA ALA A 47 32.96 -20.31 8.15
C ALA A 47 34.22 -19.51 8.50
N ALA A 48 34.05 -18.28 8.99
CA ALA A 48 35.14 -17.44 9.47
C ALA A 48 35.86 -18.06 10.67
N GLU A 49 35.11 -18.53 11.69
CA GLU A 49 35.72 -19.18 12.84
C GLU A 49 36.42 -20.50 12.45
N GLN A 50 35.82 -21.29 11.54
CA GLN A 50 36.44 -22.51 11.03
C GLN A 50 37.78 -22.23 10.37
N ASN A 51 37.88 -21.20 9.53
CA ASN A 51 39.12 -20.81 8.87
C ASN A 51 40.21 -20.39 9.86
N ILE A 52 39.85 -19.63 10.90
CA ILE A 52 40.79 -19.27 11.98
C ILE A 52 41.32 -20.52 12.68
N LYS A 53 40.45 -21.48 13.00
CA LYS A 53 40.85 -22.74 13.66
C LYS A 53 41.68 -23.65 12.77
N SER A 54 41.50 -23.60 11.45
CA SER A 54 42.23 -24.40 10.46
C SER A 54 43.57 -23.78 10.02
N GLY A 55 44.00 -22.66 10.61
CA GLY A 55 45.29 -22.02 10.31
C GLY A 55 45.27 -20.99 9.18
N ASN A 56 44.11 -20.72 8.57
CA ASN A 56 43.92 -19.64 7.59
C ASN A 56 43.24 -18.42 8.26
N GLY A 57 43.97 -17.76 9.15
CA GLY A 57 43.42 -16.75 10.05
C GLY A 57 42.97 -15.44 9.38
N ASP A 58 43.65 -15.00 8.33
CA ASP A 58 43.47 -13.64 7.80
C ASP A 58 42.09 -13.42 7.18
N TRP A 59 41.63 -14.37 6.36
CA TRP A 59 40.29 -14.30 5.78
C TRP A 59 39.21 -14.38 6.86
N GLY A 60 39.35 -15.28 7.82
CA GLY A 60 38.37 -15.42 8.90
C GLY A 60 38.27 -14.17 9.76
N LYS A 61 39.41 -13.56 10.13
CA LYS A 61 39.44 -12.29 10.87
C LYS A 61 38.80 -11.15 10.08
N ARG A 62 39.09 -11.03 8.78
CA ARG A 62 38.44 -10.04 7.89
C ARG A 62 36.92 -10.19 7.89
N VAL A 63 36.41 -11.41 7.69
CA VAL A 63 34.97 -11.67 7.67
C VAL A 63 34.32 -11.34 9.02
N LEU A 64 34.96 -11.68 10.14
CA LEU A 64 34.45 -11.33 11.47
C LEU A 64 34.37 -9.82 11.67
N ALA A 65 35.39 -9.07 11.26
CA ALA A 65 35.38 -7.60 11.35
C ALA A 65 34.22 -6.98 10.56
N VAL A 66 34.00 -7.43 9.32
CA VAL A 66 32.90 -6.98 8.46
C VAL A 66 31.54 -7.32 9.07
N LEU A 67 31.36 -8.54 9.58
CA LEU A 67 30.11 -8.98 10.21
C LEU A 67 29.82 -8.21 11.51
N ALA A 68 30.83 -7.93 12.33
CA ALA A 68 30.71 -7.21 13.59
C ALA A 68 30.37 -5.72 13.38
N GLY A 69 31.02 -5.10 12.38
CA GLY A 69 30.83 -3.71 11.97
C GLY A 69 29.62 -3.53 11.05
N HIS A 70 29.84 -3.58 9.74
CA HIS A 70 28.79 -3.37 8.71
C HIS A 70 27.62 -4.35 8.83
N GLY A 71 27.89 -5.60 9.20
CA GLY A 71 26.86 -6.61 9.43
C GLY A 71 26.06 -6.40 10.71
N MET A 72 26.53 -5.58 11.67
CA MET A 72 25.90 -5.38 12.97
C MET A 72 25.51 -6.71 13.66
N PHE A 73 26.29 -7.77 13.43
CA PHE A 73 25.93 -9.13 13.81
C PHE A 73 26.53 -9.48 15.17
N GLU A 74 25.66 -9.59 16.17
CA GLU A 74 26.08 -9.76 17.57
C GLU A 74 26.98 -10.98 17.83
N PRO A 75 26.73 -12.19 17.26
CA PRO A 75 27.64 -13.31 17.43
C PRO A 75 29.06 -13.04 16.90
N ALA A 76 29.20 -12.28 15.82
CA ALA A 76 30.52 -11.93 15.28
C ALA A 76 31.28 -10.97 16.21
N ARG A 77 30.59 -10.03 16.87
CA ARG A 77 31.21 -9.12 17.86
C ARG A 77 31.88 -9.87 19.02
N LYS A 78 31.21 -10.92 19.52
CA LYS A 78 31.78 -11.79 20.56
C LYS A 78 33.00 -12.56 20.06
N LEU A 79 33.00 -12.99 18.80
CA LEU A 79 34.14 -13.68 18.20
C LEU A 79 35.31 -12.72 17.92
N THR A 80 35.04 -11.46 17.56
CA THR A 80 36.10 -10.45 17.39
C THR A 80 36.84 -10.18 18.69
N GLU A 81 36.14 -10.16 19.84
CA GLU A 81 36.78 -10.07 21.16
C GLU A 81 37.67 -11.30 21.43
N LYS A 82 37.15 -12.50 21.22
CA LYS A 82 37.87 -13.77 21.43
C LYS A 82 39.16 -13.88 20.61
N TYR A 83 39.14 -13.42 19.36
CA TYR A 83 40.27 -13.53 18.43
C TYR A 83 41.08 -12.24 18.29
N ALA A 84 40.84 -11.24 19.16
CA ALA A 84 41.49 -9.93 19.14
C ALA A 84 41.47 -9.28 17.74
N VAL A 85 40.28 -9.22 17.14
CA VAL A 85 40.03 -8.60 15.84
C VAL A 85 39.43 -7.22 16.06
N GLU A 86 40.10 -6.20 15.55
CA GLU A 86 39.58 -4.83 15.55
C GLU A 86 38.55 -4.65 14.43
N TYR A 87 37.52 -3.84 14.70
CA TYR A 87 36.49 -3.49 13.73
C TYR A 87 35.89 -2.11 14.05
N GLU A 88 35.39 -1.43 13.03
CA GLU A 88 34.65 -0.18 13.19
C GLU A 88 33.18 -0.46 13.51
N GLN A 89 32.63 0.26 14.49
CA GLN A 89 31.25 0.08 14.89
C GLN A 89 30.29 0.94 14.05
N TYR A 90 29.32 0.26 13.43
CA TYR A 90 28.21 0.91 12.74
C TYR A 90 26.91 0.62 13.49
N GLY A 91 26.09 1.66 13.68
CA GLY A 91 24.85 1.56 14.45
C GLY A 91 23.56 1.57 13.64
N LYS A 92 23.63 1.83 12.32
CA LYS A 92 22.46 2.10 11.48
C LYS A 92 22.58 1.44 10.11
N CYS A 93 21.49 0.86 9.64
CA CYS A 93 21.42 0.23 8.33
C CYS A 93 21.30 1.28 7.22
N ARG A 94 22.07 1.16 6.15
CA ARG A 94 22.03 2.09 5.04
C ARG A 94 20.70 2.08 4.28
N LEU A 95 20.05 0.91 4.16
CA LEU A 95 18.89 0.73 3.27
C LEU A 95 17.51 0.88 3.91
N CYS A 96 17.42 0.95 5.24
CA CYS A 96 16.12 1.09 5.91
C CYS A 96 16.08 2.20 6.96
N THR A 97 17.19 2.92 7.19
CA THR A 97 17.21 3.99 8.17
C THR A 97 16.86 5.33 7.53
N LEU A 98 15.81 5.97 8.06
CA LEU A 98 15.43 7.34 7.76
C LEU A 98 15.39 8.14 9.07
N ASN A 99 15.97 9.34 9.08
CA ASN A 99 16.03 10.20 10.29
C ASN A 99 16.55 9.47 11.55
N GLY A 100 17.49 8.54 11.36
CA GLY A 100 18.14 7.81 12.45
C GLY A 100 17.38 6.60 12.99
N ARG A 101 16.18 6.28 12.48
CA ARG A 101 15.39 5.11 12.87
C ARG A 101 15.08 4.21 11.67
N SER A 102 14.89 2.91 11.89
CA SER A 102 14.44 2.01 10.82
C SER A 102 12.99 2.30 10.43
N ILE A 103 12.69 2.34 9.13
CA ILE A 103 11.30 2.48 8.65
C ILE A 103 10.40 1.30 9.08
N PHE A 104 10.99 0.16 9.44
CA PHE A 104 10.22 -0.99 9.93
C PHE A 104 9.82 -0.86 11.40
N GLU A 105 10.53 -0.04 12.18
CA GLU A 105 10.23 0.19 13.60
C GLU A 105 9.05 1.15 13.80
N ILE A 106 8.71 1.95 12.79
CA ILE A 106 7.57 2.89 12.83
C ILE A 106 6.26 2.23 12.37
N ILE A 107 6.30 0.99 11.86
CA ILE A 107 5.09 0.29 11.38
C ILE A 107 3.99 0.21 12.44
N PRO A 108 4.26 -0.10 13.73
CA PRO A 108 3.22 -0.11 14.75
C PRO A 108 2.48 1.23 14.87
N ASP A 109 3.21 2.35 14.84
CA ASP A 109 2.62 3.70 14.92
C ASP A 109 1.76 4.02 13.68
N ILE A 110 2.21 3.58 12.50
CA ILE A 110 1.48 3.72 11.22
C ILE A 110 0.18 2.89 11.25
N VAL A 111 0.23 1.69 11.81
CA VAL A 111 -0.92 0.78 11.94
C VAL A 111 -2.00 1.39 12.82
N GLU A 112 -1.64 1.99 13.96
CA GLU A 112 -2.64 2.65 14.81
C GLU A 112 -3.27 3.87 14.15
N ARG A 113 -2.47 4.72 13.47
CA ARG A 113 -3.02 5.85 12.69
C ARG A 113 -3.98 5.38 11.60
N ALA A 114 -3.61 4.34 10.86
CA ALA A 114 -4.46 3.77 9.83
C ALA A 114 -5.76 3.19 10.42
N ALA A 115 -5.68 2.50 11.56
CA ALA A 115 -6.85 1.95 12.23
C ALA A 115 -7.85 3.04 12.64
N GLN A 116 -7.36 4.16 13.19
CA GLN A 116 -8.18 5.31 13.57
C GLN A 116 -8.92 5.93 12.37
N GLU A 117 -8.23 6.13 11.23
CA GLU A 117 -8.89 6.68 10.03
C GLU A 117 -9.97 5.74 9.46
N LEU A 118 -9.82 4.43 9.67
CA LEU A 118 -10.72 3.39 9.19
C LEU A 118 -11.98 3.19 10.07
N GLU A 119 -12.03 3.71 11.30
CA GLU A 119 -13.15 3.51 12.23
C GLU A 119 -14.50 4.02 11.69
N THR A 120 -14.46 5.05 10.83
CA THR A 120 -15.67 5.69 10.29
C THR A 120 -16.13 5.12 8.95
N ILE A 121 -15.46 4.05 8.46
CA ILE A 121 -15.68 3.46 7.15
C ILE A 121 -16.08 2.00 7.33
N GLU A 122 -17.17 1.60 6.69
CA GLU A 122 -17.56 0.20 6.60
C GLU A 122 -16.73 -0.51 5.51
N PHE A 123 -16.05 -1.60 5.88
CA PHE A 123 -15.33 -2.45 4.94
C PHE A 123 -15.13 -3.87 5.51
N SER A 124 -14.94 -4.82 4.60
CA SER A 124 -14.65 -6.22 4.91
C SER A 124 -13.26 -6.63 4.47
N THR A 125 -12.79 -6.04 3.36
CA THR A 125 -11.50 -6.33 2.76
C THR A 125 -10.62 -5.10 2.67
N PHE A 126 -9.30 -5.28 2.73
CA PHE A 126 -8.36 -4.17 2.59
C PHE A 126 -7.09 -4.56 1.84
N LEU A 127 -6.32 -3.58 1.40
CA LEU A 127 -4.97 -3.77 0.88
C LEU A 127 -4.02 -2.76 1.51
N ALA A 128 -2.87 -3.24 2.00
CA ALA A 128 -1.81 -2.40 2.53
C ALA A 128 -0.80 -2.03 1.43
N GLY A 129 -0.52 -0.75 1.30
CA GLY A 129 0.41 -0.19 0.33
C GLY A 129 1.31 0.89 0.93
N SER A 130 2.30 1.30 0.14
CA SER A 130 3.20 2.38 0.52
C SER A 130 3.72 3.13 -0.70
N ARG A 131 4.10 4.39 -0.47
CA ARG A 131 4.99 5.16 -1.33
C ARG A 131 6.36 5.23 -0.66
N PRO A 132 7.34 4.45 -1.15
CA PRO A 132 8.68 4.44 -0.59
C PRO A 132 9.34 5.81 -0.66
N ASN A 133 10.22 6.10 0.29
CA ASN A 133 11.10 7.26 0.19
C ASN A 133 12.04 7.08 -1.03
N PRO A 134 12.08 8.01 -2.00
CA PRO A 134 12.88 7.87 -3.21
C PRO A 134 14.35 7.59 -2.92
N ARG A 135 14.94 8.29 -1.92
CA ARG A 135 16.33 8.11 -1.54
C ARG A 135 16.63 6.67 -1.11
N LEU A 136 15.74 6.02 -0.35
CA LEU A 136 15.95 4.64 0.08
C LEU A 136 15.75 3.64 -1.07
N ALA A 137 14.80 3.90 -1.96
CA ALA A 137 14.58 3.09 -3.14
C ALA A 137 15.79 3.16 -4.09
N ASP A 138 16.24 4.37 -4.42
CA ASP A 138 17.38 4.61 -5.30
C ASP A 138 18.67 3.99 -4.75
N MET A 139 18.91 4.13 -3.43
CA MET A 139 20.06 3.51 -2.78
C MET A 139 20.03 1.97 -2.83
N GLU A 140 18.84 1.37 -2.78
CA GLU A 140 18.69 -0.08 -2.91
C GLU A 140 18.90 -0.55 -4.35
N ASP A 141 18.40 0.20 -5.32
CA ASP A 141 18.58 -0.12 -6.75
C ASP A 141 20.04 0.05 -7.19
N GLU A 142 20.71 1.12 -6.73
CA GLU A 142 22.15 1.33 -6.94
C GLU A 142 22.98 0.17 -6.36
N LEU A 143 22.66 -0.25 -5.13
CA LEU A 143 23.30 -1.40 -4.51
C LEU A 143 23.11 -2.66 -5.37
N ARG A 144 21.89 -2.92 -5.85
CA ARG A 144 21.64 -4.11 -6.69
C ARG A 144 22.40 -4.07 -8.00
N ALA A 145 22.49 -2.91 -8.64
CA ALA A 145 23.22 -2.73 -9.88
C ALA A 145 24.73 -2.99 -9.67
N ASN A 146 25.32 -2.38 -8.64
CA ASN A 146 26.76 -2.47 -8.34
C ASN A 146 27.21 -3.90 -8.01
N TYR A 147 26.32 -4.70 -7.40
CA TYR A 147 26.63 -6.07 -6.96
C TYR A 147 25.95 -7.15 -7.82
N HIS A 148 25.35 -6.77 -8.95
CA HIS A 148 24.66 -7.67 -9.90
C HIS A 148 23.62 -8.60 -9.23
N ILE A 149 22.80 -8.04 -8.34
CA ILE A 149 21.82 -8.80 -7.57
C ILE A 149 20.54 -8.99 -8.38
N LEU A 150 20.23 -10.25 -8.70
CA LEU A 150 19.07 -10.63 -9.51
C LEU A 150 17.90 -11.22 -8.71
N TYR A 151 18.09 -11.48 -7.41
CA TYR A 151 17.15 -12.26 -6.59
C TYR A 151 16.55 -11.45 -5.43
N GLY A 152 16.66 -10.12 -5.46
CA GLY A 152 16.14 -9.25 -4.41
C GLY A 152 14.68 -8.85 -4.63
N GLU A 153 13.95 -8.53 -3.57
CA GLU A 153 12.64 -7.88 -3.68
C GLU A 153 12.71 -6.40 -3.30
N THR A 154 11.81 -5.58 -3.83
CA THR A 154 11.82 -4.13 -3.54
C THR A 154 11.52 -3.81 -2.07
N LEU A 155 12.08 -2.70 -1.59
CA LEU A 155 11.71 -2.07 -0.31
C LEU A 155 10.18 -1.94 -0.16
N LYS A 156 9.50 -1.54 -1.24
CA LYS A 156 8.04 -1.41 -1.31
C LYS A 156 7.34 -2.73 -0.99
N SER A 157 7.75 -3.82 -1.62
CA SER A 157 7.16 -5.16 -1.42
C SER A 157 7.33 -5.63 0.02
N ASP A 158 8.57 -5.55 0.54
CA ASP A 158 8.87 -5.97 1.92
C ASP A 158 8.11 -5.12 2.94
N PHE A 159 8.09 -3.81 2.78
CA PHE A 159 7.34 -2.91 3.66
C PHE A 159 5.84 -3.18 3.60
N ASN A 160 5.24 -3.30 2.42
CA ASN A 160 3.81 -3.57 2.26
C ASN A 160 3.40 -4.89 2.93
N ARG A 161 4.24 -5.93 2.79
CA ARG A 161 3.97 -7.23 3.41
C ARG A 161 3.97 -7.14 4.93
N GLU A 162 4.94 -6.46 5.52
CA GLU A 162 5.03 -6.32 6.98
C GLU A 162 3.95 -5.39 7.53
N PHE A 163 3.69 -4.27 6.86
CA PHE A 163 2.59 -3.38 7.19
C PHE A 163 1.24 -4.09 7.11
N GLY A 164 0.98 -4.84 6.05
CA GLY A 164 -0.25 -5.61 5.87
C GLY A 164 -0.46 -6.70 6.92
N LYS A 165 0.59 -7.42 7.33
CA LYS A 165 0.51 -8.41 8.42
C LYS A 165 0.08 -7.78 9.74
N GLN A 166 0.71 -6.66 10.12
CA GLN A 166 0.39 -5.98 11.37
C GLN A 166 -1.00 -5.32 11.31
N LEU A 167 -1.36 -4.71 10.18
CA LEU A 167 -2.67 -4.11 9.98
C LEU A 167 -3.79 -5.18 10.01
N ARG A 168 -3.57 -6.36 9.42
CA ARG A 168 -4.50 -7.51 9.53
C ARG A 168 -4.71 -7.91 10.99
N ALA A 169 -3.63 -8.05 11.75
CA ALA A 169 -3.70 -8.42 13.17
C ALA A 169 -4.47 -7.37 13.99
N ARG A 170 -4.34 -6.08 13.63
CA ARG A 170 -5.01 -4.97 14.31
C ARG A 170 -6.50 -4.82 13.94
N LEU A 171 -6.86 -5.06 12.67
CA LEU A 171 -8.22 -4.84 12.17
C LEU A 171 -9.11 -6.08 12.22
N GLY A 172 -8.53 -7.29 12.20
CA GLY A 172 -9.29 -8.53 12.06
C GLY A 172 -9.99 -8.68 10.70
N LYS A 173 -9.61 -7.90 9.69
CA LYS A 173 -10.18 -7.89 8.33
C LYS A 173 -9.33 -8.71 7.36
N THR A 174 -9.89 -9.06 6.20
CA THR A 174 -9.21 -9.93 5.23
C THR A 174 -8.45 -9.10 4.19
N PRO A 175 -7.15 -9.37 3.95
CA PRO A 175 -6.45 -8.76 2.82
C PRO A 175 -6.99 -9.25 1.47
N GLU A 176 -7.22 -8.34 0.52
CA GLU A 176 -7.64 -8.64 -0.86
C GLU A 176 -6.76 -7.86 -1.84
N PHE A 177 -6.22 -8.52 -2.87
CA PHE A 177 -5.20 -7.95 -3.76
C PHE A 177 -5.76 -7.43 -5.09
N GLN A 178 -6.93 -7.89 -5.51
CA GLN A 178 -7.52 -7.51 -6.80
C GLN A 178 -8.58 -6.42 -6.64
N HIS A 179 -9.54 -6.64 -5.73
CA HIS A 179 -10.69 -5.76 -5.53
C HIS A 179 -10.96 -5.47 -4.05
N PRO A 180 -10.01 -4.84 -3.33
CA PRO A 180 -10.21 -4.47 -1.94
C PRO A 180 -11.27 -3.39 -1.78
N ASP A 181 -11.99 -3.38 -0.66
CA ASP A 181 -12.90 -2.29 -0.31
C ASP A 181 -12.14 -1.00 -0.03
N VAL A 182 -10.98 -1.10 0.64
CA VAL A 182 -10.11 0.04 0.97
C VAL A 182 -8.63 -0.31 0.74
N VAL A 183 -7.89 0.58 0.07
CA VAL A 183 -6.42 0.53 0.02
C VAL A 183 -5.85 1.57 0.98
N VAL A 184 -5.03 1.11 1.92
CA VAL A 184 -4.34 1.95 2.91
C VAL A 184 -2.92 2.18 2.44
N ILE A 185 -2.58 3.41 2.05
CA ILE A 185 -1.28 3.76 1.50
C ILE A 185 -0.52 4.65 2.48
N TYR A 186 0.62 4.18 2.98
CA TYR A 186 1.52 5.02 3.77
C TYR A 186 2.54 5.73 2.89
N ASP A 187 2.60 7.06 2.97
CA ASP A 187 3.59 7.89 2.28
C ASP A 187 4.80 8.15 3.20
N MET A 188 5.96 7.56 2.87
CA MET A 188 7.16 7.67 3.71
C MET A 188 7.82 9.05 3.68
N VAL A 189 7.48 9.91 2.72
CA VAL A 189 8.03 11.28 2.62
C VAL A 189 7.12 12.25 3.34
N ALA A 190 5.82 12.19 3.05
CA ALA A 190 4.83 13.08 3.66
C ALA A 190 4.47 12.68 5.11
N ASP A 191 4.84 11.46 5.53
CA ASP A 191 4.46 10.84 6.80
C ASP A 191 2.93 10.83 7.01
N LYS A 192 2.20 10.41 5.97
CA LYS A 192 0.73 10.44 5.94
C LYS A 192 0.14 9.11 5.49
N ILE A 193 -1.00 8.78 6.08
CA ILE A 193 -1.89 7.74 5.56
C ILE A 193 -2.76 8.35 4.46
N GLN A 194 -2.97 7.60 3.40
CA GLN A 194 -3.94 7.90 2.36
C GLN A 194 -4.85 6.69 2.17
N LEU A 195 -6.16 6.93 2.25
CA LEU A 195 -7.16 5.91 2.02
C LEU A 195 -7.72 6.05 0.60
N GLN A 196 -7.71 4.95 -0.15
CA GLN A 196 -8.45 4.83 -1.40
C GLN A 196 -9.63 3.89 -1.17
N ILE A 197 -10.83 4.45 -1.11
CA ILE A 197 -12.06 3.71 -0.88
C ILE A 197 -12.66 3.33 -2.23
N SER A 198 -12.81 2.04 -2.49
CA SER A 198 -13.38 1.52 -3.73
C SER A 198 -14.88 1.86 -3.83
N PRO A 199 -15.37 2.23 -5.02
CA PRO A 199 -16.79 2.53 -5.20
C PRO A 199 -17.66 1.29 -4.95
N ILE A 200 -18.95 1.53 -4.67
CA ILE A 200 -19.99 0.50 -4.74
C ILE A 200 -20.87 0.75 -5.97
N PHE A 201 -21.46 -0.32 -6.48
CA PHE A 201 -22.34 -0.28 -7.65
C PHE A 201 -23.71 -0.83 -7.28
N VAL A 202 -24.75 -0.03 -7.45
CA VAL A 202 -26.15 -0.42 -7.19
C VAL A 202 -26.86 -0.59 -8.53
N TYR A 203 -27.36 -1.78 -8.80
CA TYR A 203 -28.16 -2.08 -9.98
C TYR A 203 -29.65 -1.95 -9.66
N GLY A 204 -30.41 -1.36 -10.59
CA GLY A 204 -31.86 -1.25 -10.43
C GLY A 204 -32.58 -1.01 -11.76
N ARG A 205 -33.88 -0.72 -11.67
CA ARG A 205 -34.70 -0.31 -12.82
C ARG A 205 -35.58 0.86 -12.44
N TYR A 206 -35.69 1.88 -13.28
CA TYR A 206 -36.58 3.01 -13.04
C TYR A 206 -37.76 3.00 -14.01
N ARG A 207 -38.92 3.49 -13.53
CA ARG A 207 -40.07 3.83 -14.36
C ARG A 207 -40.22 5.34 -14.35
N LYS A 208 -40.47 5.92 -15.53
CA LYS A 208 -40.76 7.34 -15.71
C LYS A 208 -42.24 7.47 -16.02
N LEU A 209 -43.01 7.86 -15.00
CA LEU A 209 -44.48 7.96 -15.05
C LEU A 209 -44.96 9.37 -15.45
N GLN A 210 -44.06 10.34 -15.53
CA GLN A 210 -44.34 11.72 -15.88
C GLN A 210 -43.45 12.20 -17.03
N ARG A 211 -44.03 12.96 -17.98
CA ARG A 211 -43.31 13.62 -19.07
C ARG A 211 -42.69 14.94 -18.58
N GLY A 212 -41.65 15.41 -19.26
CA GLY A 212 -40.97 16.66 -18.92
C GLY A 212 -39.73 16.50 -18.04
N ILE A 213 -39.41 15.28 -17.58
CA ILE A 213 -38.24 14.98 -16.76
C ILE A 213 -37.14 14.39 -17.64
N PRO A 214 -35.95 14.99 -17.74
CA PRO A 214 -34.85 14.42 -18.50
C PRO A 214 -34.24 13.21 -17.77
N GLN A 215 -33.63 12.28 -18.52
CA GLN A 215 -32.94 11.13 -17.93
C GLN A 215 -31.71 11.56 -17.11
N SER A 216 -30.94 12.51 -17.62
CA SER A 216 -29.73 13.06 -16.98
C SER A 216 -29.88 14.55 -16.71
N ARG A 217 -29.06 15.09 -15.81
CA ARG A 217 -28.98 16.53 -15.55
C ARG A 217 -28.58 17.30 -16.82
N TRP A 218 -29.30 18.39 -17.10
CA TRP A 218 -29.00 19.29 -18.21
C TRP A 218 -28.65 20.67 -17.68
N ASP A 219 -27.38 21.05 -17.83
CA ASP A 219 -26.90 22.37 -17.44
C ASP A 219 -27.44 23.47 -18.37
N CYS A 220 -27.59 24.66 -17.82
CA CYS A 220 -27.99 25.84 -18.56
C CYS A 220 -26.92 26.18 -19.62
N LYS A 221 -27.31 26.22 -20.89
CA LYS A 221 -26.40 26.52 -22.02
C LYS A 221 -25.69 27.88 -21.89
N ALA A 222 -26.33 28.87 -21.25
CA ALA A 222 -25.79 30.23 -21.16
C ALA A 222 -24.65 30.35 -20.13
N CYS A 223 -24.69 29.58 -19.04
CA CYS A 223 -23.71 29.67 -17.96
C CYS A 223 -22.91 28.38 -17.73
N GLY A 224 -23.23 27.30 -18.44
CA GLY A 224 -22.54 26.01 -18.30
C GLY A 224 -22.64 25.43 -16.89
N GLY A 225 -23.77 25.59 -16.21
CA GLY A 225 -23.97 25.03 -14.87
C GLY A 225 -23.66 25.97 -13.71
N LYS A 226 -23.08 27.16 -13.97
CA LYS A 226 -22.63 28.09 -12.90
C LYS A 226 -23.76 28.89 -12.21
N GLY A 227 -24.91 29.01 -12.87
CA GLY A 227 -25.98 29.93 -12.45
C GLY A 227 -25.90 31.27 -13.17
N CYS A 228 -27.04 31.74 -13.67
CA CYS A 228 -27.20 33.07 -14.26
C CYS A 228 -28.67 33.49 -14.23
N GLU A 229 -28.93 34.76 -14.52
CA GLU A 229 -30.29 35.32 -14.59
C GLU A 229 -31.22 34.51 -15.50
N LYS A 230 -30.73 34.01 -16.65
CA LYS A 230 -31.53 33.22 -17.61
C LYS A 230 -32.04 31.88 -17.08
N CYS A 231 -31.39 31.31 -16.07
CA CYS A 231 -31.84 30.07 -15.43
C CYS A 231 -32.32 30.29 -14.00
N GLY A 232 -32.61 31.53 -13.62
CA GLY A 232 -32.98 31.86 -12.24
C GLY A 232 -31.90 31.47 -11.24
N TRP A 233 -30.63 31.60 -11.61
CA TRP A 233 -29.45 31.26 -10.80
C TRP A 233 -29.28 29.78 -10.43
N THR A 234 -30.13 28.89 -10.95
CA THR A 234 -30.04 27.44 -10.67
C THR A 234 -28.87 26.75 -11.36
N GLY A 235 -28.37 27.34 -12.45
CA GLY A 235 -27.39 26.70 -13.33
C GLY A 235 -27.99 25.61 -14.23
N ARG A 236 -29.29 25.34 -14.13
CA ARG A 236 -29.95 24.20 -14.77
C ARG A 236 -30.89 24.63 -15.90
N ARG A 237 -31.14 23.72 -16.85
CA ARG A 237 -32.19 23.89 -17.88
C ARG A 237 -33.53 23.29 -17.42
N TYR A 238 -33.49 22.17 -16.72
CA TYR A 238 -34.62 21.50 -16.10
C TYR A 238 -34.33 21.35 -14.60
N PRO A 239 -35.36 21.42 -13.74
CA PRO A 239 -35.14 21.42 -12.29
C PRO A 239 -34.50 20.14 -11.77
N ASP A 240 -34.90 18.99 -12.32
CA ASP A 240 -34.56 17.65 -11.86
C ASP A 240 -34.26 16.68 -13.02
N SER A 241 -33.86 15.46 -12.66
CA SER A 241 -33.64 14.37 -13.60
C SER A 241 -33.81 13.00 -12.94
N ILE A 242 -34.05 11.97 -13.76
CA ILE A 242 -34.11 10.58 -13.27
C ILE A 242 -32.81 10.17 -12.55
N ALA A 243 -31.67 10.58 -13.09
CA ALA A 243 -30.37 10.33 -12.48
C ALA A 243 -30.27 10.88 -11.05
N GLU A 244 -30.87 12.03 -10.77
CA GLU A 244 -30.88 12.65 -9.44
C GLU A 244 -31.83 11.92 -8.49
N TYR A 245 -33.06 11.61 -8.94
CA TYR A 245 -34.03 10.85 -8.13
C TYR A 245 -33.52 9.48 -7.69
N VAL A 246 -32.65 8.86 -8.48
CA VAL A 246 -32.08 7.56 -8.15
C VAL A 246 -30.73 7.72 -7.43
N GLY A 247 -29.87 8.60 -7.93
CA GLY A 247 -28.49 8.70 -7.49
C GLY A 247 -28.32 9.40 -6.14
N GLU A 248 -29.10 10.44 -5.85
CA GLU A 248 -28.98 11.22 -4.61
C GLU A 248 -29.36 10.39 -3.37
N PRO A 249 -30.52 9.68 -3.32
CA PRO A 249 -30.87 8.86 -2.17
C PRO A 249 -29.85 7.75 -1.90
N MET A 250 -29.36 7.10 -2.97
CA MET A 250 -28.34 6.04 -2.84
C MET A 250 -27.02 6.60 -2.33
N MET A 251 -26.57 7.75 -2.85
CA MET A 251 -25.35 8.40 -2.40
C MET A 251 -25.43 8.84 -0.93
N GLU A 252 -26.57 9.40 -0.52
CA GLU A 252 -26.83 9.80 0.86
C GLU A 252 -26.83 8.59 1.81
N ALA A 253 -27.52 7.51 1.44
CA ALA A 253 -27.55 6.27 2.21
C ALA A 253 -26.16 5.65 2.38
N ALA A 254 -25.34 5.67 1.32
CA ALA A 254 -23.96 5.20 1.34
C ALA A 254 -22.98 6.19 2.01
N ARG A 255 -23.44 7.41 2.32
CA ARG A 255 -22.60 8.54 2.74
C ARG A 255 -21.41 8.74 1.80
N GLY A 256 -21.67 8.60 0.51
CA GLY A 256 -20.69 8.77 -0.56
C GLY A 256 -20.43 10.23 -0.91
N THR A 257 -19.42 10.47 -1.75
CA THR A 257 -19.00 11.83 -2.14
C THR A 257 -19.58 12.30 -3.47
N GLN A 258 -19.83 11.35 -4.38
CA GLN A 258 -20.39 11.59 -5.71
C GLN A 258 -21.03 10.31 -6.22
N TYR A 259 -21.97 10.43 -7.16
CA TYR A 259 -22.53 9.31 -7.89
C TYR A 259 -22.35 9.47 -9.41
N LYS A 260 -22.33 8.35 -10.14
CA LYS A 260 -22.46 8.31 -11.60
C LYS A 260 -23.60 7.38 -11.97
N PHE A 261 -24.49 7.87 -12.83
CA PHE A 261 -25.67 7.14 -13.27
C PHE A 261 -25.46 6.58 -14.68
N HIS A 262 -25.57 5.26 -14.82
CA HIS A 262 -25.39 4.52 -16.07
C HIS A 262 -26.68 3.81 -16.44
N ALA A 263 -27.45 4.35 -17.40
CA ALA A 263 -28.66 3.70 -17.89
C ALA A 263 -28.41 2.85 -19.14
N ALA A 264 -29.15 1.75 -19.27
CA ALA A 264 -29.16 0.91 -20.47
C ALA A 264 -30.00 1.58 -21.57
N GLY A 265 -29.42 2.59 -22.24
CA GLY A 265 -30.06 3.41 -23.25
C GLY A 265 -30.71 4.68 -22.70
N ARG A 266 -31.38 5.44 -23.57
CA ARG A 266 -31.95 6.76 -23.26
C ARG A 266 -33.36 6.91 -23.82
N GLU A 267 -34.18 7.71 -23.14
CA GLU A 267 -35.47 8.17 -23.63
C GLU A 267 -35.50 9.70 -23.71
N ASP A 268 -36.38 10.20 -24.58
CA ASP A 268 -36.61 11.63 -24.70
C ASP A 268 -37.35 12.19 -23.50
N ILE A 269 -37.27 13.51 -23.34
CA ILE A 269 -37.84 14.21 -22.20
C ILE A 269 -39.37 14.08 -22.15
N ASP A 270 -40.01 14.02 -23.31
CA ASP A 270 -41.43 13.83 -23.48
C ASP A 270 -41.84 12.35 -23.49
N ALA A 271 -40.92 11.39 -23.51
CA ALA A 271 -41.24 9.96 -23.47
C ALA A 271 -41.49 9.45 -22.03
N LEU A 272 -42.37 8.46 -21.90
CA LEU A 272 -42.58 7.69 -20.66
C LEU A 272 -41.73 6.40 -20.69
N MET A 273 -41.36 5.90 -19.51
CA MET A 273 -40.69 4.60 -19.33
C MET A 273 -41.53 3.72 -18.42
N LEU A 274 -42.30 2.81 -19.01
CA LEU A 274 -43.31 2.00 -18.31
C LEU A 274 -42.87 0.53 -18.20
N GLY A 275 -43.82 -0.39 -18.03
CA GLY A 275 -43.56 -1.82 -17.90
C GLY A 275 -42.60 -2.13 -16.75
N ASN A 276 -41.59 -2.95 -17.02
CA ASN A 276 -40.56 -3.31 -16.06
C ASN A 276 -39.52 -2.20 -15.84
N GLY A 277 -39.66 -1.04 -16.49
CA GLY A 277 -38.72 0.08 -16.38
C GLY A 277 -37.41 -0.15 -17.16
N ARG A 278 -36.51 0.85 -17.14
CA ARG A 278 -35.19 0.79 -17.77
C ARG A 278 -34.12 0.38 -16.75
N PRO A 279 -33.26 -0.62 -17.07
CA PRO A 279 -32.13 -0.95 -16.20
C PRO A 279 -31.12 0.19 -16.09
N PHE A 280 -30.54 0.32 -14.90
CA PHE A 280 -29.46 1.25 -14.61
C PHE A 280 -28.47 0.66 -13.61
N VAL A 281 -27.27 1.26 -13.54
CA VAL A 281 -26.29 1.09 -12.47
C VAL A 281 -25.91 2.46 -11.94
N VAL A 282 -25.90 2.63 -10.62
CA VAL A 282 -25.33 3.79 -9.94
C VAL A 282 -24.00 3.40 -9.33
N GLU A 283 -22.93 4.07 -9.76
CA GLU A 283 -21.62 4.01 -9.09
C GLU A 283 -21.58 5.09 -8.01
N ILE A 284 -21.32 4.72 -6.76
CA ILE A 284 -21.13 5.66 -5.65
C ILE A 284 -19.65 5.67 -5.27
N SER A 285 -19.02 6.84 -5.34
CA SER A 285 -17.61 6.99 -5.01
C SER A 285 -17.39 7.26 -3.52
N GLN A 286 -16.32 6.66 -2.99
CA GLN A 286 -15.89 6.79 -1.60
C GLN A 286 -17.03 6.61 -0.56
N PRO A 287 -17.80 5.51 -0.63
CA PRO A 287 -18.87 5.25 0.33
C PRO A 287 -18.29 4.99 1.73
N LYS A 288 -18.89 5.58 2.76
CA LYS A 288 -18.59 5.22 4.16
C LYS A 288 -19.45 4.07 4.67
N VAL A 289 -20.58 3.83 4.03
CA VAL A 289 -21.48 2.69 4.27
C VAL A 289 -21.55 1.88 2.97
N ARG A 290 -21.18 0.60 3.04
CA ARG A 290 -21.14 -0.30 1.88
C ARG A 290 -22.34 -1.23 1.83
N THR A 291 -22.89 -1.60 2.99
CA THR A 291 -24.09 -2.45 3.06
C THR A 291 -25.33 -1.55 3.17
N LEU A 292 -25.99 -1.32 2.03
CA LEU A 292 -27.20 -0.50 1.95
C LEU A 292 -28.44 -1.35 2.18
N ASP A 293 -29.41 -0.80 2.91
CA ASP A 293 -30.79 -1.28 2.90
C ASP A 293 -31.45 -0.80 1.60
N LEU A 294 -31.48 -1.68 0.60
CA LEU A 294 -32.00 -1.35 -0.73
C LEU A 294 -33.52 -1.16 -0.73
N GLU A 295 -34.26 -1.73 0.22
CA GLU A 295 -35.71 -1.55 0.30
C GLU A 295 -36.07 -0.19 0.89
N ALA A 296 -35.28 0.30 1.86
CA ALA A 296 -35.47 1.63 2.43
C ALA A 296 -35.04 2.77 1.48
N VAL A 297 -34.17 2.49 0.50
CA VAL A 297 -33.60 3.48 -0.44
C VAL A 297 -34.34 3.52 -1.78
N ALA A 298 -35.06 2.45 -2.15
CA ALA A 298 -35.79 2.32 -3.42
C ALA A 298 -37.16 3.00 -3.40
#